data_AF-A0A662Y5K7-F1
#
_entry.id   AF-A0A662Y5K7-F1
#
_cell.length_a   1.000
_cell.length_b   1.000
_cell.length_c   1.000
_cell.angle_alpha   90.00
_cell.angle_beta   90.00
_cell.angle_gamma   90.00
#
_symmetry.space_group_name_H-M   'P 1'
#
loop_
_entity.id
_entity.type
_entity.pdbx_description
1 polymer ?
#
loop_
_entity_poly.entity_id
_entity_poly.type
_entity_poly.pdbx_seq_one_letter_code
_entity_poly.pdbx_strand_id
1 'polypeptide(L)'
;MATPEELAAIERISADELVALLRSDAASPLIVDVRDEDFDTEGHIVDALHLPKDNFKDDAYVDELVAKFGGKSDIVFHCGHSKVRGPTCALRFLERIETLETKPHVRVLAGGFAGFAEVRLVAEMRNEGVQFAFPNSSISMATREELAAIERISAEDLATLLRSDAASPLIVDVRDEDFDTKGHIVEAVHLPKENFQEDADVDALVAKFEGQAEIVFHCVRSNTRGPTCALRFMQRAEALGVKTHVRVLAGGFAGFAEVRLQFADDSELVVPPTLPIEDDK
;
A
#
# COMPACT_ATOMS: atom_id res chain seq x y z
N MET A 1 17.47 4.65 17.98
CA MET A 1 16.07 4.46 17.51
C MET A 1 15.19 5.27 18.44
N ALA A 2 14.31 6.09 17.89
CA ALA A 2 13.37 6.89 18.69
C ALA A 2 12.41 5.97 19.47
N THR A 3 12.15 6.34 20.72
CA THR A 3 11.22 5.66 21.61
C THR A 3 9.77 5.94 21.20
N PRO A 4 8.82 5.07 21.56
CA PRO A 4 7.40 5.31 21.31
C PRO A 4 6.88 6.62 21.91
N GLU A 5 7.47 7.07 23.03
CA GLU A 5 7.13 8.32 23.69
C GLU A 5 7.58 9.55 22.88
N GLU A 6 8.81 9.53 22.34
CA GLU A 6 9.31 10.57 21.43
C GLU A 6 8.48 10.65 20.14
N LEU A 7 8.06 9.50 19.59
CA LEU A 7 7.18 9.45 18.41
C LEU A 7 5.76 9.96 18.68
N ALA A 8 5.29 9.90 19.92
CA ALA A 8 3.99 10.40 20.34
C ALA A 8 4.02 11.90 20.67
N ALA A 9 5.18 12.42 21.11
CA ALA A 9 5.38 13.81 21.46
C ALA A 9 5.49 14.76 20.25
N ILE A 10 5.70 14.23 19.04
CA ILE A 10 5.79 15.05 17.84
C ILE A 10 4.46 15.75 17.53
N GLU A 11 4.54 17.03 17.16
CA GLU A 11 3.37 17.81 16.81
C GLU A 11 2.69 17.23 15.55
N ARG A 12 1.37 17.19 15.58
CA ARG A 12 0.54 16.63 14.49
C ARG A 12 -0.43 17.67 13.96
N ILE A 13 -0.67 17.59 12.65
CA ILE A 13 -1.71 18.35 11.96
C ILE A 13 -2.79 17.39 11.48
N SER A 14 -4.06 17.75 11.64
CA SER A 14 -5.18 16.97 11.09
C SER A 14 -5.29 17.14 9.58
N ALA A 15 -5.97 16.20 8.92
CA ALA A 15 -6.23 16.30 7.49
C ALA A 15 -7.05 17.55 7.12
N ASP A 16 -8.07 17.89 7.91
CA ASP A 16 -8.90 19.09 7.70
C ASP A 16 -8.07 20.38 7.81
N GLU A 17 -7.21 20.50 8.82
CA GLU A 17 -6.31 21.64 8.99
C GLU A 17 -5.32 21.76 7.82
N LEU A 18 -4.74 20.63 7.37
CA LEU A 18 -3.84 20.63 6.21
C LEU A 18 -4.57 21.06 4.94
N VAL A 19 -5.80 20.59 4.71
CA VAL A 19 -6.63 21.04 3.57
C VAL A 19 -6.92 22.54 3.65
N ALA A 20 -7.25 23.06 4.83
CA ALA A 20 -7.47 24.49 5.03
C ALA A 20 -6.20 25.32 4.73
N LEU A 21 -5.03 24.85 5.15
CA LEU A 21 -3.74 25.48 4.84
C LEU A 21 -3.46 25.47 3.34
N LEU A 22 -3.64 24.33 2.68
CA LEU A 22 -3.40 24.20 1.23
C LEU A 22 -4.35 25.04 0.38
N ARG A 23 -5.54 25.37 0.90
CA ARG A 23 -6.52 26.24 0.23
C ARG A 23 -6.30 27.72 0.51
N SER A 24 -5.49 28.08 1.51
CA SER A 24 -5.23 29.48 1.84
C SER A 24 -4.21 30.08 0.86
N ASP A 25 -4.34 31.37 0.55
CA ASP A 25 -3.33 32.14 -0.21
C ASP A 25 -2.03 32.38 0.60
N ALA A 26 -1.87 31.73 1.76
CA ALA A 26 -0.67 31.81 2.57
C ALA A 26 0.44 30.90 2.00
N ALA A 27 1.65 31.05 2.54
CA ALA A 27 2.78 30.18 2.17
C ALA A 27 2.42 28.72 2.45
N SER A 28 2.26 27.93 1.39
CA SER A 28 1.92 26.51 1.49
C SER A 28 3.02 25.72 2.21
N PRO A 29 2.65 24.76 3.07
CA PRO A 29 3.63 23.90 3.73
C PRO A 29 4.38 23.06 2.71
N LEU A 30 5.66 22.76 2.99
CA LEU A 30 6.36 21.70 2.28
C LEU A 30 5.84 20.35 2.77
N ILE A 31 5.18 19.60 1.89
CA ILE A 31 4.71 18.25 2.21
C ILE A 31 5.80 17.25 1.85
N VAL A 32 6.17 16.38 2.80
CA VAL A 32 7.16 15.32 2.60
C VAL A 32 6.49 13.97 2.79
N ASP A 33 6.41 13.20 1.71
CA ASP A 33 5.90 11.83 1.74
C ASP A 33 7.05 10.84 1.83
N VAL A 34 7.09 10.07 2.92
CA VAL A 34 8.15 9.08 3.18
C VAL A 34 7.70 7.63 2.93
N ARG A 35 6.61 7.46 2.17
CA ARG A 35 6.25 6.15 1.61
C ARG A 35 7.30 5.67 0.62
N ASP A 36 7.36 4.35 0.45
CA ASP A 36 8.21 3.71 -0.54
C ASP A 36 7.43 3.69 -1.87
N GLU A 37 7.17 2.52 -2.47
CA GLU A 37 6.43 2.40 -3.73
C GLU A 37 4.95 2.80 -3.66
N ASP A 38 4.36 2.85 -2.46
CA ASP A 38 2.95 3.21 -2.26
C ASP A 38 2.64 4.67 -2.65
N PHE A 39 3.66 5.49 -2.91
CA PHE A 39 3.54 6.91 -3.30
C PHE A 39 2.86 7.10 -4.66
N ASP A 40 3.28 6.35 -5.67
CA ASP A 40 2.75 6.48 -7.03
C ASP A 40 1.48 5.64 -7.23
N THR A 41 1.35 4.53 -6.51
CA THR A 41 0.23 3.58 -6.71
C THR A 41 -1.06 3.98 -6.01
N GLU A 42 -0.99 4.69 -4.88
CA GLU A 42 -2.17 5.13 -4.13
C GLU A 42 -2.53 6.61 -4.40
N GLY A 43 -1.76 7.28 -5.27
CA GLY A 43 -1.76 8.72 -5.38
C GLY A 43 -1.06 9.41 -4.19
N HIS A 44 -0.87 10.72 -4.32
CA HIS A 44 -0.17 11.53 -3.34
C HIS A 44 -0.84 12.90 -3.17
N ILE A 45 -0.46 13.61 -2.10
CA ILE A 45 -0.93 14.98 -1.89
C ILE A 45 -0.25 15.86 -2.93
N VAL A 46 -0.99 16.78 -3.55
CA VAL A 46 -0.46 17.68 -4.58
C VAL A 46 0.78 18.42 -4.05
N ASP A 47 1.80 18.50 -4.90
CA ASP A 47 3.12 19.09 -4.61
C ASP A 47 3.92 18.44 -3.47
N ALA A 48 3.52 17.22 -3.04
CA ALA A 48 4.31 16.46 -2.08
C ALA A 48 5.67 16.06 -2.65
N LEU A 49 6.71 16.29 -1.86
CA LEU A 49 8.06 15.82 -2.14
C LEU A 49 8.19 14.37 -1.67
N HIS A 50 8.42 13.46 -2.61
CA HIS A 50 8.68 12.05 -2.31
C HIS A 50 10.11 11.85 -1.81
N LEU A 51 10.25 11.41 -0.56
CA LEU A 51 11.53 11.06 0.08
C LEU A 51 11.35 9.78 0.90
N PRO A 52 11.52 8.59 0.30
CA PRO A 52 11.38 7.32 0.99
C PRO A 52 12.14 7.28 2.32
N LYS A 53 11.61 6.55 3.31
CA LYS A 53 12.18 6.51 4.68
C LYS A 53 13.68 6.19 4.71
N ASP A 54 14.18 5.44 3.73
CA ASP A 54 15.55 4.96 3.69
C ASP A 54 16.54 6.11 3.41
N ASN A 55 16.08 7.19 2.78
CA ASN A 55 16.84 8.43 2.64
C ASN A 55 17.14 9.11 3.99
N PHE A 56 16.39 8.82 5.06
CA PHE A 56 16.61 9.41 6.39
C PHE A 56 17.55 8.57 7.28
N LYS A 57 18.17 7.53 6.72
CA LYS A 57 19.18 6.71 7.42
C LYS A 57 20.58 7.29 7.31
N ASP A 58 20.87 7.99 6.22
CA ASP A 58 22.17 8.61 5.98
C ASP A 58 22.20 10.05 6.51
N ASP A 59 23.08 10.28 7.47
CA ASP A 59 23.23 11.56 8.15
C ASP A 59 23.63 12.68 7.17
N ALA A 60 24.51 12.39 6.20
CA ALA A 60 24.95 13.39 5.23
C ALA A 60 23.80 13.84 4.33
N TYR A 61 22.96 12.90 3.90
CA TYR A 61 21.79 13.21 3.08
C TYR A 61 20.75 14.02 3.87
N VAL A 62 20.52 13.70 5.16
CA VAL A 62 19.61 14.51 5.98
C VAL A 62 20.16 15.94 6.16
N ASP A 63 21.47 16.12 6.31
CA ASP A 63 22.08 17.45 6.38
C ASP A 63 21.88 18.25 5.07
N GLU A 64 21.93 17.59 3.90
CA GLU A 64 21.59 18.22 2.62
C GLU A 64 20.11 18.63 2.55
N LEU A 65 19.19 17.79 3.04
CA LEU A 65 17.77 18.13 3.13
C LEU A 65 17.56 19.35 4.04
N VAL A 66 18.28 19.42 5.16
CA VAL A 66 18.23 20.55 6.10
C VAL A 66 18.77 21.81 5.46
N ALA A 67 19.87 21.75 4.73
CA ALA A 67 20.41 22.90 4.00
C ALA A 67 19.41 23.41 2.94
N LYS A 68 18.68 22.49 2.28
CA LYS A 68 17.72 22.82 1.23
C LYS A 68 16.37 23.32 1.74
N PHE A 69 15.87 22.76 2.84
CA PHE A 69 14.49 22.97 3.31
C PHE A 69 14.39 23.63 4.69
N GLY A 70 15.50 23.78 5.43
CA GLY A 70 15.52 24.38 6.76
C GLY A 70 15.10 25.86 6.79
N GLY A 71 15.11 26.56 5.65
CA GLY A 71 14.59 27.93 5.55
C GLY A 71 13.07 28.02 5.33
N LYS A 72 12.34 26.90 5.25
CA LYS A 72 10.89 26.90 5.06
C LYS A 72 10.19 27.30 6.37
N SER A 73 8.98 27.85 6.26
CA SER A 73 8.18 28.20 7.43
C SER A 73 7.54 26.97 8.08
N ASP A 74 7.08 26.02 7.27
CA ASP A 74 6.29 24.87 7.71
C ASP A 74 6.56 23.65 6.83
N ILE A 75 6.78 22.51 7.47
CA ILE A 75 7.11 21.23 6.83
C ILE A 75 6.25 20.13 7.46
N VAL A 76 5.48 19.44 6.64
CA VAL A 76 4.57 18.38 7.07
C VAL A 76 5.04 17.05 6.53
N PHE A 77 5.49 16.17 7.41
CA PHE A 77 5.86 14.80 7.07
C PHE A 77 4.64 13.88 7.14
N HIS A 78 4.57 12.89 6.25
CA HIS A 78 3.60 11.83 6.36
C HIS A 78 4.07 10.51 5.76
N CYS A 79 3.37 9.43 6.10
CA CYS A 79 3.42 8.20 5.34
C CYS A 79 1.99 7.68 5.13
N GLY A 80 1.78 6.38 4.89
CA GLY A 80 0.43 5.81 4.73
C GLY A 80 -0.50 6.05 5.93
N HIS A 81 0.00 5.84 7.16
CA HIS A 81 -0.78 6.02 8.40
C HIS A 81 -0.10 6.93 9.44
N SER A 82 1.13 7.39 9.18
CA SER A 82 1.93 8.22 10.09
C SER A 82 2.05 7.70 11.53
N LYS A 83 2.17 6.37 11.69
CA LYS A 83 2.38 5.69 12.99
C LYS A 83 3.85 5.43 13.32
N VAL A 84 4.68 5.20 12.30
CA VAL A 84 6.10 4.84 12.47
C VAL A 84 6.97 5.64 11.50
N ARG A 85 6.92 5.32 10.19
CA ARG A 85 7.79 5.93 9.16
C ARG A 85 7.79 7.46 9.20
N GLY A 86 6.62 8.10 9.09
CA GLY A 86 6.47 9.55 9.10
C GLY A 86 7.08 10.22 10.34
N PRO A 87 6.63 9.85 11.57
CA PRO A 87 7.22 10.37 12.80
C PRO A 87 8.72 10.14 12.93
N THR A 88 9.23 8.96 12.54
CA THR A 88 10.67 8.69 12.62
C THR A 88 11.48 9.61 11.71
N CYS A 89 11.05 9.83 10.46
CA CYS A 89 11.76 10.71 9.54
C CYS A 89 11.69 12.17 9.98
N ALA A 90 10.53 12.60 10.50
CA ALA A 90 10.36 13.95 11.04
C ALA A 90 11.24 14.21 12.26
N LEU A 91 11.37 13.24 13.19
CA LEU A 91 12.29 13.34 14.32
C LEU A 91 13.75 13.45 13.87
N ARG A 92 14.17 12.62 12.90
CA ARG A 92 15.52 12.72 12.32
C ARG A 92 15.80 14.09 11.73
N PHE A 93 14.83 14.68 11.04
CA PHE A 93 14.97 16.03 10.51
C PHE A 93 15.02 17.08 11.64
N LEU A 94 14.16 16.94 12.66
CA LEU A 94 14.13 17.78 13.85
C LEU A 94 15.47 17.82 14.59
N GLU A 95 16.10 16.66 14.81
CA GLU A 95 17.42 16.52 15.44
C GLU A 95 18.49 17.38 14.73
N ARG A 96 18.42 17.48 13.40
CA ARG A 96 19.43 18.18 12.59
C ARG A 96 19.19 19.68 12.50
N ILE A 97 17.93 20.11 12.45
CA ILE A 97 17.58 21.55 12.43
C ILE A 97 17.78 22.24 13.79
N GLU A 98 18.08 21.51 14.87
CA GLU A 98 18.34 22.12 16.17
C GLU A 98 19.48 23.15 16.13
N THR A 99 20.43 22.94 15.22
CA THR A 99 21.60 23.79 14.99
C THR A 99 21.30 25.07 14.19
N LEU A 100 20.10 25.20 13.60
CA LEU A 100 19.71 26.37 12.81
C LEU A 100 19.22 27.52 13.69
N GLU A 101 19.57 28.76 13.31
CA GLU A 101 19.07 29.98 13.97
C GLU A 101 17.56 30.20 13.72
N THR A 102 17.11 29.98 12.48
CA THR A 102 15.69 30.00 12.09
C THR A 102 15.23 28.60 11.77
N LYS A 103 14.26 28.09 12.54
CA LYS A 103 13.78 26.70 12.43
C LYS A 103 12.42 26.66 11.75
N PRO A 104 12.21 25.71 10.80
CA PRO A 104 10.88 25.45 10.26
C PRO A 104 9.98 24.87 11.35
N HIS A 105 8.68 25.10 11.23
CA HIS A 105 7.69 24.35 11.99
C HIS A 105 7.55 22.95 11.39
N VAL A 106 7.93 21.91 12.12
CA VAL A 106 7.90 20.52 11.63
C VAL A 106 6.76 19.77 12.30
N ARG A 107 5.84 19.23 11.49
CA ARG A 107 4.65 18.50 11.95
C ARG A 107 4.47 17.20 11.20
N VAL A 108 3.68 16.30 11.77
CA VAL A 108 3.30 15.04 11.12
C VAL A 108 1.80 15.02 10.82
N LEU A 109 1.43 14.65 9.59
CA LEU A 109 0.03 14.48 9.23
C LEU A 109 -0.60 13.33 10.01
N ALA A 110 -1.58 13.63 10.87
CA ALA A 110 -2.35 12.66 11.62
C ALA A 110 -3.16 11.77 10.68
N GLY A 111 -3.15 10.45 10.93
CA GLY A 111 -3.81 9.47 10.05
C GLY A 111 -3.09 9.19 8.73
N GLY A 112 -2.05 9.95 8.39
CA GLY A 112 -1.27 9.81 7.16
C GLY A 112 -2.08 10.06 5.88
N PHE A 113 -1.57 9.57 4.76
CA PHE A 113 -2.24 9.71 3.47
C PHE A 113 -3.63 9.06 3.48
N ALA A 114 -3.80 7.92 4.17
CA ALA A 114 -5.09 7.26 4.27
C ALA A 114 -6.17 8.14 4.90
N GLY A 115 -5.85 8.84 6.00
CA GLY A 115 -6.78 9.78 6.65
C GLY A 115 -7.03 11.03 5.81
N PHE A 116 -6.02 11.52 5.09
CA PHE A 116 -6.15 12.67 4.21
C PHE A 116 -7.01 12.38 2.97
N ALA A 117 -6.84 11.22 2.36
CA ALA A 117 -7.67 10.77 1.25
C ALA A 117 -9.15 10.65 1.65
N GLU A 118 -9.44 10.19 2.87
CA GLU A 118 -10.80 10.09 3.41
C GLU A 118 -11.46 11.47 3.57
N VAL A 119 -10.77 12.44 4.19
CA VAL A 119 -11.27 13.82 4.30
C VAL A 119 -11.47 14.46 2.93
N ARG A 120 -10.57 14.22 1.98
CA ARG A 120 -10.73 14.70 0.61
C ARG A 120 -11.96 14.13 -0.10
N LEU A 121 -12.17 12.82 -0.02
CA LEU A 121 -13.37 12.16 -0.56
C LEU A 121 -14.64 12.77 0.04
N VAL A 122 -14.68 12.95 1.36
CA VAL A 122 -15.82 13.57 2.04
C VAL A 122 -16.00 15.04 1.65
N ALA A 123 -14.92 15.78 1.43
CA ALA A 123 -14.95 17.17 0.98
C ALA A 123 -15.40 17.30 -0.49
N GLU A 124 -14.98 16.39 -1.36
CA GLU A 124 -15.40 16.27 -2.76
C GLU A 124 -16.90 15.93 -2.87
N MET A 125 -17.39 15.05 -1.99
CA MET A 125 -18.83 14.76 -1.87
C MET A 125 -19.65 15.95 -1.36
N ARG A 126 -19.01 16.98 -0.77
CA ARG A 126 -19.68 18.09 -0.08
C ARG A 126 -19.70 19.43 -0.85
N ASN A 127 -18.94 19.66 -1.92
CA ASN A 127 -18.98 20.96 -2.60
C ASN A 127 -18.57 21.01 -4.09
N GLU A 128 -19.56 21.27 -4.95
CA GLU A 128 -19.63 22.32 -6.00
C GLU A 128 -18.37 22.65 -6.85
N GLY A 129 -18.06 21.83 -7.86
CA GLY A 129 -17.59 22.35 -9.16
C GLY A 129 -16.12 22.80 -9.32
N VAL A 130 -15.15 22.18 -8.63
CA VAL A 130 -13.72 22.43 -8.87
C VAL A 130 -13.09 21.28 -9.66
N GLN A 131 -12.48 21.60 -10.80
CA GLN A 131 -11.84 20.65 -11.70
C GLN A 131 -10.33 20.58 -11.39
N PHE A 132 -9.81 19.39 -11.06
CA PHE A 132 -8.37 19.12 -11.07
C PHE A 132 -8.05 17.87 -11.88
N ALA A 133 -6.96 17.97 -12.64
CA ALA A 133 -6.46 16.99 -13.57
C ALA A 133 -5.85 15.81 -12.82
N PHE A 134 -6.47 14.64 -12.96
CA PHE A 134 -5.80 13.37 -12.75
C PHE A 134 -4.87 13.12 -13.96
N PRO A 135 -3.63 12.65 -13.78
CA PRO A 135 -2.94 12.01 -14.91
C PRO A 135 -3.86 10.88 -15.39
N ASN A 136 -4.22 10.94 -16.67
CA ASN A 136 -5.20 10.06 -17.32
C ASN A 136 -5.02 8.60 -16.89
N SER A 137 -5.81 8.15 -15.93
CA SER A 137 -6.24 6.77 -15.85
C SER A 137 -7.67 6.80 -15.32
N SER A 138 -8.56 6.13 -16.02
CA SER A 138 -9.98 6.03 -15.71
C SER A 138 -10.22 5.11 -14.51
N ILE A 139 -9.45 5.26 -13.43
CA ILE A 139 -9.47 4.36 -12.29
C ILE A 139 -10.19 5.06 -11.14
N SER A 140 -11.47 4.70 -10.96
CA SER A 140 -12.17 4.92 -9.70
C SER A 140 -11.38 4.23 -8.59
N MET A 141 -10.81 4.99 -7.66
CA MET A 141 -10.13 4.40 -6.50
C MET A 141 -11.14 3.63 -5.64
N ALA A 142 -10.79 2.39 -5.30
CA ALA A 142 -11.58 1.53 -4.44
C ALA A 142 -11.71 2.10 -3.02
N THR A 143 -12.94 2.24 -2.52
CA THR A 143 -13.23 2.66 -1.16
C THR A 143 -12.92 1.55 -0.15
N ARG A 144 -12.68 1.91 1.11
CA ARG A 144 -12.43 0.93 2.18
C ARG A 144 -13.64 0.03 2.45
N GLU A 145 -14.84 0.53 2.22
CA GLU A 145 -16.08 -0.25 2.31
C GLU A 145 -16.16 -1.31 1.21
N GLU A 146 -15.84 -0.94 -0.03
CA GLU A 146 -15.75 -1.89 -1.14
C GLU A 146 -14.68 -2.96 -0.89
N LEU A 147 -13.50 -2.57 -0.40
CA LEU A 147 -12.43 -3.52 -0.03
C LEU A 147 -12.80 -4.41 1.17
N ALA A 148 -13.64 -3.92 2.09
CA ALA A 148 -14.13 -4.70 3.23
C ALA A 148 -15.29 -5.63 2.85
N ALA A 149 -16.05 -5.29 1.80
CA ALA A 149 -17.16 -6.09 1.29
C ALA A 149 -16.70 -7.32 0.48
N ILE A 150 -15.42 -7.37 0.06
CA ILE A 150 -14.87 -8.53 -0.64
C ILE A 150 -14.89 -9.75 0.27
N GLU A 151 -15.44 -10.84 -0.24
CA GLU A 151 -15.48 -12.11 0.47
C GLU A 151 -14.05 -12.60 0.78
N ARG A 152 -13.83 -13.03 2.02
CA ARG A 152 -12.53 -13.56 2.47
C ARG A 152 -12.63 -15.04 2.80
N ILE A 153 -11.57 -15.76 2.47
CA ILE A 153 -11.38 -17.17 2.84
C ILE A 153 -10.29 -17.27 3.91
N SER A 154 -10.48 -18.13 4.92
CA SER A 154 -9.45 -18.40 5.93
C SER A 154 -8.33 -19.26 5.35
N ALA A 155 -7.17 -19.28 6.00
CA ALA A 155 -6.06 -20.13 5.57
C ALA A 155 -6.41 -21.62 5.72
N GLU A 156 -7.15 -21.97 6.76
CA GLU A 156 -7.61 -23.32 7.06
C GLU A 156 -8.64 -23.83 6.03
N ASP A 157 -9.58 -22.97 5.63
CA ASP A 157 -10.58 -23.30 4.61
C ASP A 157 -9.90 -23.46 3.24
N LEU A 158 -8.96 -22.56 2.90
CA LEU A 158 -8.19 -22.68 1.65
C LEU A 158 -7.36 -23.97 1.63
N ALA A 159 -6.66 -24.31 2.72
CA ALA A 159 -5.91 -25.57 2.80
C ALA A 159 -6.81 -26.79 2.67
N THR A 160 -8.04 -26.72 3.19
CA THR A 160 -9.03 -27.81 3.04
C THR A 160 -9.51 -27.93 1.60
N LEU A 161 -9.74 -26.82 0.90
CA LEU A 161 -10.10 -26.82 -0.52
C LEU A 161 -8.98 -27.40 -1.39
N LEU A 162 -7.73 -26.99 -1.16
CA LEU A 162 -6.58 -27.49 -1.93
C LEU A 162 -6.32 -28.99 -1.73
N ARG A 163 -6.72 -29.55 -0.58
CA ARG A 163 -6.66 -30.99 -0.31
C ARG A 163 -7.82 -31.78 -0.88
N SER A 164 -8.93 -31.12 -1.18
CA SER A 164 -10.07 -31.81 -1.78
C SER A 164 -9.79 -32.05 -3.26
N ASP A 165 -9.94 -33.30 -3.75
CA ASP A 165 -9.90 -33.66 -5.18
C ASP A 165 -11.03 -33.00 -6.02
N ALA A 166 -11.76 -32.04 -5.43
CA ALA A 166 -12.72 -31.20 -6.13
C ALA A 166 -11.96 -30.12 -6.92
N ALA A 167 -12.69 -29.37 -7.77
CA ALA A 167 -12.10 -28.29 -8.57
C ALA A 167 -11.34 -27.31 -7.67
N SER A 168 -10.01 -27.35 -7.72
CA SER A 168 -9.15 -26.51 -6.90
C SER A 168 -9.33 -25.04 -7.31
N PRO A 169 -9.39 -24.11 -6.34
CA PRO A 169 -9.50 -22.69 -6.66
C PRO A 169 -8.23 -22.23 -7.37
N LEU A 170 -8.39 -21.33 -8.35
CA LEU A 170 -7.25 -20.65 -8.95
C LEU A 170 -6.66 -19.68 -7.93
N ILE A 171 -5.41 -19.89 -7.51
CA ILE A 171 -4.72 -18.99 -6.59
C ILE A 171 -3.95 -17.95 -7.40
N VAL A 172 -4.18 -16.66 -7.10
CA VAL A 172 -3.49 -15.53 -7.70
C VAL A 172 -2.66 -14.83 -6.63
N ASP A 173 -1.34 -14.88 -6.78
CA ASP A 173 -0.41 -14.18 -5.91
C ASP A 173 0.02 -12.85 -6.55
N VAL A 174 -0.34 -11.75 -5.90
CA VAL A 174 -0.05 -10.39 -6.37
C VAL A 174 1.16 -9.74 -5.69
N ARG A 175 2.04 -10.56 -5.11
CA ARG A 175 3.36 -10.13 -4.63
C ARG A 175 4.30 -9.86 -5.80
N ASP A 176 5.36 -9.12 -5.53
CA ASP A 176 6.38 -8.73 -6.50
C ASP A 176 7.54 -9.76 -6.41
N GLU A 177 8.76 -9.36 -6.04
CA GLU A 177 9.95 -10.25 -5.94
C GLU A 177 9.90 -11.27 -4.77
N ASP A 178 8.94 -11.11 -3.87
CA ASP A 178 8.76 -11.96 -2.69
C ASP A 178 8.17 -13.36 -3.01
N PHE A 179 7.79 -13.62 -4.27
CA PHE A 179 7.13 -14.86 -4.70
C PHE A 179 8.07 -16.07 -4.66
N ASP A 180 9.21 -16.00 -5.33
CA ASP A 180 10.17 -17.12 -5.40
C ASP A 180 11.15 -17.12 -4.22
N THR A 181 11.50 -15.94 -3.72
CA THR A 181 12.51 -15.78 -2.65
C THR A 181 12.00 -16.22 -1.27
N LYS A 182 10.68 -16.23 -1.05
CA LYS A 182 10.05 -16.65 0.21
C LYS A 182 9.16 -17.88 0.07
N GLY A 183 9.01 -18.40 -1.15
CA GLY A 183 8.05 -19.43 -1.48
C GLY A 183 6.63 -18.90 -1.69
N HIS A 184 5.78 -19.76 -2.21
CA HIS A 184 4.41 -19.45 -2.63
C HIS A 184 3.48 -20.64 -2.43
N ILE A 185 2.17 -20.40 -2.43
CA ILE A 185 1.18 -21.48 -2.32
C ILE A 185 1.27 -22.34 -3.58
N VAL A 186 1.11 -23.66 -3.43
CA VAL A 186 1.19 -24.60 -4.56
C VAL A 186 0.20 -24.22 -5.66
N GLU A 187 0.64 -24.34 -6.91
CA GLU A 187 -0.12 -23.97 -8.13
C GLU A 187 -0.56 -22.50 -8.20
N ALA A 188 -0.04 -21.62 -7.34
CA ALA A 188 -0.33 -20.19 -7.42
C ALA A 188 0.24 -19.59 -8.71
N VAL A 189 -0.60 -18.80 -9.39
CA VAL A 189 -0.18 -17.99 -10.53
C VAL A 189 0.35 -16.66 -10.03
N HIS A 190 1.62 -16.39 -10.32
CA HIS A 190 2.25 -15.11 -10.01
C HIS A 190 1.77 -14.03 -10.97
N LEU A 191 1.02 -13.05 -10.46
CA LEU A 191 0.55 -11.88 -11.18
C LEU A 191 0.76 -10.64 -10.32
N PRO A 192 1.95 -10.00 -10.39
CA PRO A 192 2.24 -8.77 -9.67
C PRO A 192 1.17 -7.68 -9.86
N LYS A 193 1.08 -6.74 -8.91
CA LYS A 193 0.07 -5.65 -8.92
C LYS A 193 0.10 -4.82 -10.22
N GLU A 194 1.24 -4.78 -10.90
CA GLU A 194 1.47 -4.06 -12.16
C GLU A 194 0.56 -4.60 -13.27
N ASN A 195 0.22 -5.89 -13.24
CA ASN A 195 -0.68 -6.51 -14.20
C ASN A 195 -2.15 -6.07 -14.04
N PHE A 196 -2.48 -5.28 -13.00
CA PHE A 196 -3.85 -4.85 -12.68
C PHE A 196 -4.07 -3.34 -12.85
N GLN A 197 -3.13 -2.62 -13.45
CA GLN A 197 -3.23 -1.16 -13.65
C GLN A 197 -4.14 -0.82 -14.84
N GLU A 198 -3.84 -1.39 -16.01
CA GLU A 198 -4.53 -1.09 -17.26
C GLU A 198 -5.74 -1.98 -17.49
N ASP A 199 -6.84 -1.40 -17.98
CA ASP A 199 -8.07 -2.14 -18.31
C ASP A 199 -7.79 -3.29 -19.29
N ALA A 200 -6.97 -3.06 -20.31
CA ALA A 200 -6.67 -4.06 -21.34
C ALA A 200 -5.94 -5.29 -20.78
N ASP A 201 -5.06 -5.09 -19.80
CA ASP A 201 -4.33 -6.18 -19.15
C ASP A 201 -5.28 -7.00 -18.27
N VAL A 202 -6.12 -6.33 -17.49
CA VAL A 202 -7.12 -7.00 -16.64
C VAL A 202 -8.15 -7.74 -17.49
N ASP A 203 -8.59 -7.17 -18.62
CA ASP A 203 -9.51 -7.83 -19.54
C ASP A 203 -8.90 -9.12 -20.12
N ALA A 204 -7.60 -9.11 -20.45
CA ALA A 204 -6.89 -10.30 -20.88
C ALA A 204 -6.80 -11.36 -19.78
N LEU A 205 -6.62 -10.95 -18.52
CA LEU A 205 -6.66 -11.85 -17.36
C LEU A 205 -8.06 -12.44 -17.14
N VAL A 206 -9.11 -11.63 -17.25
CA VAL A 206 -10.50 -12.10 -17.15
C VAL A 206 -10.80 -13.15 -18.22
N ALA A 207 -10.41 -12.89 -19.47
CA ALA A 207 -10.56 -13.85 -20.56
C ALA A 207 -9.74 -15.13 -20.32
N LYS A 208 -8.53 -15.01 -19.76
CA LYS A 208 -7.66 -16.15 -19.44
C LYS A 208 -8.25 -17.04 -18.33
N PHE A 209 -8.93 -16.44 -17.35
CA PHE A 209 -9.51 -17.15 -16.20
C PHE A 209 -11.01 -17.42 -16.35
N GLU A 210 -11.56 -17.19 -17.54
CA GLU A 210 -12.94 -17.53 -17.86
C GLU A 210 -13.17 -19.05 -17.69
N GLY A 211 -14.21 -19.41 -16.93
CA GLY A 211 -14.56 -20.80 -16.64
C GLY A 211 -13.98 -21.37 -15.35
N GLN A 212 -13.12 -20.62 -14.64
CA GLN A 212 -12.69 -21.02 -13.30
C GLN A 212 -13.84 -20.83 -12.30
N ALA A 213 -14.12 -21.90 -11.54
CA ALA A 213 -15.22 -21.90 -10.57
C ALA A 213 -14.97 -20.89 -9.44
N GLU A 214 -13.72 -20.77 -9.00
CA GLU A 214 -13.30 -19.90 -7.91
C GLU A 214 -11.88 -19.38 -8.12
N ILE A 215 -11.67 -18.10 -7.80
CA ILE A 215 -10.37 -17.43 -7.86
C ILE A 215 -10.07 -16.79 -6.50
N VAL A 216 -8.91 -17.10 -5.93
CA VAL A 216 -8.47 -16.58 -4.63
C VAL A 216 -7.25 -15.70 -4.81
N PHE A 217 -7.40 -14.41 -4.53
CA PHE A 217 -6.30 -13.44 -4.55
C PHE A 217 -5.62 -13.34 -3.19
N HIS A 218 -4.31 -13.20 -3.19
CA HIS A 218 -3.58 -12.88 -1.97
C HIS A 218 -2.33 -12.04 -2.21
N CYS A 219 -1.83 -11.41 -1.15
CA CYS A 219 -0.46 -10.89 -1.13
C CYS A 219 0.25 -11.38 0.15
N VAL A 220 1.23 -10.64 0.68
CA VAL A 220 1.91 -11.01 1.93
C VAL A 220 0.93 -11.08 3.11
N ARG A 221 0.04 -10.08 3.25
CA ARG A 221 -0.96 -9.98 4.34
C ARG A 221 -2.40 -9.74 3.88
N SER A 222 -2.60 -9.50 2.58
CA SER A 222 -3.90 -9.22 1.96
C SER A 222 -4.68 -8.03 2.56
N ASN A 223 -3.97 -6.97 2.99
CA ASN A 223 -4.58 -5.75 3.54
C ASN A 223 -4.80 -4.65 2.49
N THR A 224 -4.01 -4.62 1.42
CA THR A 224 -4.05 -3.58 0.38
C THR A 224 -3.98 -4.22 -1.01
N ARG A 225 -2.79 -4.67 -1.45
CA ARG A 225 -2.58 -5.21 -2.81
C ARG A 225 -3.57 -6.31 -3.19
N GLY A 226 -3.70 -7.34 -2.35
CA GLY A 226 -4.63 -8.46 -2.56
C GLY A 226 -6.08 -8.01 -2.83
N PRO A 227 -6.74 -7.31 -1.88
CA PRO A 227 -8.11 -6.87 -2.08
C PRO A 227 -8.28 -5.84 -3.21
N THR A 228 -7.32 -4.95 -3.44
CA THR A 228 -7.40 -3.98 -4.54
C THR A 228 -7.36 -4.68 -5.91
N CYS A 229 -6.45 -5.64 -6.11
CA CYS A 229 -6.37 -6.39 -7.38
C CYS A 229 -7.60 -7.27 -7.58
N ALA A 230 -8.09 -7.92 -6.51
CA ALA A 230 -9.31 -8.72 -6.55
C ALA A 230 -10.53 -7.88 -6.97
N LEU A 231 -10.72 -6.71 -6.36
CA LEU A 231 -11.81 -5.81 -6.71
C LEU A 231 -11.70 -5.32 -8.15
N ARG A 232 -10.49 -4.96 -8.58
CA ARG A 232 -10.25 -4.52 -9.96
C ARG A 232 -10.62 -5.60 -10.97
N PHE A 233 -10.22 -6.84 -10.69
CA PHE A 233 -10.60 -7.99 -11.50
C PHE A 233 -12.12 -8.21 -11.51
N MET A 234 -12.79 -8.14 -10.35
CA MET A 234 -14.25 -8.28 -10.25
C MET A 234 -15.00 -7.22 -11.07
N GLN A 235 -14.56 -5.95 -11.00
CA GLN A 235 -15.18 -4.85 -11.77
C GLN A 235 -15.06 -5.07 -13.28
N ARG A 236 -13.89 -5.52 -13.75
CA ARG A 236 -13.69 -5.82 -15.18
C ARG A 236 -14.44 -7.07 -15.61
N ALA A 237 -14.48 -8.12 -14.79
CA ALA A 237 -15.27 -9.31 -15.05
C ALA A 237 -16.77 -8.97 -15.18
N GLU A 238 -17.30 -8.12 -14.30
CA GLU A 238 -18.68 -7.63 -14.39
C GLU A 238 -18.91 -6.80 -15.66
N ALA A 239 -17.99 -5.88 -16.00
CA ALA A 239 -18.07 -5.07 -17.22
C ALA A 239 -18.07 -5.92 -18.50
N LEU A 240 -17.36 -7.04 -18.51
CA LEU A 240 -17.30 -8.01 -19.60
C LEU A 240 -18.43 -9.06 -19.55
N GLY A 241 -19.26 -9.06 -18.51
CA GLY A 241 -20.35 -10.02 -18.31
C GLY A 241 -19.91 -11.44 -17.94
N VAL A 242 -18.67 -11.60 -17.47
CA VAL A 242 -18.07 -12.87 -17.08
C VAL A 242 -18.38 -13.14 -15.60
N LYS A 243 -18.99 -14.29 -15.31
CA LYS A 243 -19.33 -14.70 -13.94
C LYS A 243 -18.18 -15.50 -13.33
N THR A 244 -17.50 -14.92 -12.34
CA THR A 244 -16.45 -15.57 -11.55
C THR A 244 -16.71 -15.37 -10.08
N HIS A 245 -16.42 -16.38 -9.25
CA HIS A 245 -16.41 -16.21 -7.79
C HIS A 245 -15.01 -15.84 -7.34
N VAL A 246 -14.86 -14.65 -6.77
CA VAL A 246 -13.55 -14.10 -6.36
C VAL A 246 -13.53 -13.91 -4.86
N ARG A 247 -12.48 -14.43 -4.20
CA ARG A 247 -12.24 -14.28 -2.76
C ARG A 247 -10.83 -13.78 -2.49
N VAL A 248 -10.61 -13.24 -1.29
CA VAL A 248 -9.29 -12.81 -0.82
C VAL A 248 -8.84 -13.66 0.36
N LEU A 249 -7.62 -14.19 0.31
CA LEU A 249 -7.05 -14.95 1.42
C LEU A 249 -6.82 -14.05 2.64
N ALA A 250 -7.54 -14.31 3.73
CA ALA A 250 -7.36 -13.62 5.00
C ALA A 250 -5.96 -13.90 5.57
N GLY A 251 -5.26 -12.85 6.04
CA GLY A 251 -3.90 -12.98 6.56
C GLY A 251 -2.80 -13.17 5.49
N GLY A 252 -3.18 -13.36 4.22
CA GLY A 252 -2.27 -13.53 3.09
C GLY A 252 -1.33 -14.73 3.22
N PHE A 253 -0.23 -14.69 2.48
CA PHE A 253 0.78 -15.75 2.50
C PHE A 253 1.40 -15.93 3.89
N ALA A 254 1.56 -14.85 4.66
CA ALA A 254 2.11 -14.92 6.02
C ALA A 254 1.22 -15.79 6.94
N GLY A 255 -0.10 -15.56 6.93
CA GLY A 255 -1.05 -16.36 7.70
C GLY A 255 -1.11 -17.81 7.22
N PHE A 256 -1.09 -18.03 5.90
CA PHE A 256 -1.10 -19.37 5.33
C PHE A 256 0.17 -20.18 5.68
N ALA A 257 1.34 -19.54 5.63
CA ALA A 257 2.61 -20.16 6.00
C ALA A 257 2.71 -20.49 7.50
N GLU A 258 2.00 -19.76 8.37
CA GLU A 258 1.90 -20.06 9.80
C GLU A 258 1.01 -21.28 10.08
N VAL A 259 -0.14 -21.38 9.39
CA VAL A 259 -1.03 -22.56 9.48
C VAL A 259 -0.29 -23.83 9.07
N ARG A 260 0.55 -23.77 8.03
CA ARG A 260 1.44 -24.88 7.64
C ARG A 260 2.31 -25.42 8.78
N LEU A 261 2.79 -24.57 9.69
CA LEU A 261 3.62 -25.02 10.82
C LEU A 261 2.81 -25.81 11.86
N GLN A 262 1.50 -25.66 11.86
CA GLN A 262 0.60 -26.33 12.81
C GLN A 262 0.08 -27.66 12.27
N PHE A 263 0.01 -27.83 10.96
CA PHE A 263 -0.43 -29.05 10.28
C PHE A 263 0.76 -29.71 9.58
N ALA A 264 1.36 -30.71 10.22
CA ALA A 264 2.58 -31.39 9.77
C ALA A 264 2.49 -32.04 8.35
N ASP A 265 1.28 -32.16 7.80
CA ASP A 265 1.00 -32.73 6.47
C ASP A 265 0.91 -31.66 5.36
N ASP A 266 0.85 -30.36 5.70
CA ASP A 266 0.63 -29.27 4.73
C ASP A 266 1.93 -28.83 4.01
N SER A 267 2.99 -29.62 4.11
CA SER A 267 4.27 -29.35 3.44
C SER A 267 4.17 -29.40 1.91
N GLU A 268 3.15 -30.06 1.37
CA GLU A 268 2.88 -30.16 -0.07
C GLU A 268 2.09 -28.96 -0.63
N LEU A 269 1.52 -28.11 0.23
CA LEU A 269 0.67 -26.98 -0.17
C LEU A 269 1.45 -25.67 -0.40
N VAL A 270 2.75 -25.66 -0.15
CA VAL A 270 3.62 -24.48 -0.32
C VAL A 270 4.90 -24.91 -1.03
N VAL A 271 5.23 -24.21 -2.12
CA VAL A 271 6.53 -24.31 -2.77
C VAL A 271 7.55 -23.54 -1.92
N PRO A 272 8.62 -24.19 -1.43
CA PRO A 272 9.62 -23.54 -0.61
C PRO A 272 10.42 -22.51 -1.43
N PRO A 273 11.08 -21.55 -0.76
CA PRO A 273 11.91 -20.57 -1.46
C PRO A 273 13.01 -21.24 -2.26
N THR A 274 13.19 -20.80 -3.50
CA THR A 274 14.37 -21.16 -4.29
C THR A 274 15.57 -20.40 -3.72
N LEU A 275 16.52 -21.12 -3.13
CA LEU A 275 17.80 -20.52 -2.76
C LEU A 275 18.47 -19.99 -4.03
N PRO A 276 19.01 -18.76 -4.03
CA PRO A 276 19.78 -18.27 -5.15
C PRO A 276 20.91 -19.27 -5.42
N ILE A 277 21.06 -19.66 -6.68
CA ILE A 277 22.23 -20.40 -7.13
C ILE A 277 23.42 -19.48 -6.83
N GLU A 278 24.24 -19.83 -5.85
CA GLU A 278 25.55 -19.21 -5.67
C GLU A 278 26.34 -19.54 -6.94
N ASP A 279 26.44 -18.56 -7.85
CA ASP A 279 27.40 -18.61 -8.95
C ASP A 279 28.80 -18.60 -8.33
N ASP A 280 29.35 -19.79 -8.14
CA ASP A 280 30.72 -20.02 -7.70
C ASP A 280 31.68 -19.54 -8.81
N LYS A 281 32.19 -18.30 -8.69
CA LYS A 281 33.35 -17.77 -9.43
C LYS A 281 34.18 -16.79 -8.62
#